data_AF-A0A8H7FXB1-F1
#
_entry.id   AF-A0A8H7FXB1-F1
#
_cell.length_a   1.000
_cell.length_b   1.000
_cell.length_c   1.000
_cell.angle_alpha   90.00
_cell.angle_beta   90.00
_cell.angle_gamma   90.00
#
_symmetry.space_group_name_H-M   'P 1'
#
loop_
_entity.id
_entity.type
_entity.pdbx_description
1 polymer ?
#
loop_
_entity_poly.entity_id
_entity_poly.type
_entity_poly.pdbx_seq_one_letter_code
_entity_poly.pdbx_strand_id
1 'polypeptide(L)'
;MFALKNSVVFSVVASLAVRAAPSLNTRATTTALTTSQIDAYTPYTWYASTGYCESSTTINWSCGALAHVADCEANPTFKPVASGGDGDAGTDPSEFLPDLTDVDYFLTTLDTTLFPGVSSSIEVHNGFGHAQSL
;
A
#
# COMPACT_ATOMS: atom_id res chain seq x y z
N MET A 1 -35.26 48.82 8.72
CA MET A 1 -34.45 49.78 7.93
C MET A 1 -33.44 50.43 8.86
N PHE A 2 -32.17 50.41 8.47
CA PHE A 2 -30.99 51.09 9.03
C PHE A 2 -30.14 50.42 10.13
N ALA A 3 -28.91 50.16 9.70
CA ALA A 3 -27.75 49.56 10.34
C ALA A 3 -27.00 50.54 11.28
N LEU A 4 -26.30 49.97 12.27
CA LEU A 4 -25.00 50.39 12.84
C LEU A 4 -24.67 49.33 13.93
N LYS A 5 -23.54 48.63 13.99
CA LYS A 5 -22.14 49.08 13.94
C LYS A 5 -21.24 47.87 13.66
N ASN A 6 -20.14 48.12 12.95
CA ASN A 6 -18.96 47.26 12.87
C ASN A 6 -18.61 46.62 14.22
N SER A 7 -18.41 45.31 14.21
CA SER A 7 -17.45 44.67 15.11
C SER A 7 -16.61 43.75 14.27
N VAL A 8 -15.41 44.22 13.95
CA VAL A 8 -14.34 43.42 13.38
C VAL A 8 -13.97 42.39 14.44
N VAL A 9 -14.45 41.16 14.29
CA VAL A 9 -13.99 40.05 15.11
C VAL A 9 -12.64 39.62 14.56
N PHE A 10 -11.57 40.16 15.15
CA PHE A 10 -10.20 39.73 14.89
C PHE A 10 -10.00 38.37 15.56
N SER A 11 -10.27 37.28 14.83
CA SER A 11 -9.92 35.93 15.28
C SER A 11 -8.40 35.78 15.26
N VAL A 12 -7.78 35.96 16.43
CA VAL A 12 -6.38 35.57 16.66
C VAL A 12 -6.33 34.05 16.59
N VAL A 13 -5.94 33.50 15.44
CA VAL A 13 -5.57 32.09 15.31
C VAL A 13 -4.25 31.92 16.05
N ALA A 14 -4.32 31.41 17.28
CA ALA A 14 -3.13 31.00 18.01
C ALA A 14 -2.52 29.80 17.27
N SER A 15 -1.48 30.04 16.50
CA SER A 15 -0.66 29.00 15.88
C SER A 15 0.00 28.18 17.00
N LEU A 16 -0.65 27.11 17.44
CA LEU A 16 -0.01 26.09 18.26
C LEU A 16 1.01 25.38 17.36
N ALA A 17 2.26 25.84 17.42
CA ALA A 17 3.38 25.10 16.84
C ALA A 17 3.52 23.79 17.64
N VAL A 18 2.87 22.72 17.15
CA VAL A 18 3.12 21.36 17.62
C VAL A 18 4.59 21.07 17.33
N ARG A 19 5.44 21.11 18.35
CA ARG A 19 6.83 20.67 18.23
C ARG A 19 6.80 19.14 18.26
N ALA A 20 6.73 18.52 17.09
CA ALA A 20 7.06 17.11 16.94
C ALA A 20 8.56 16.96 17.26
N ALA A 21 8.89 16.70 18.52
CA ALA A 21 10.22 16.33 18.97
C ALA A 21 10.23 14.82 19.22
N PRO A 22 10.35 13.99 18.17
CA PRO A 22 10.38 12.55 18.35
C PRO A 22 11.59 12.19 19.22
N SER A 23 11.36 11.38 20.26
CA SER A 23 12.44 10.76 21.01
C SER A 23 13.18 9.79 20.09
N LEU A 24 14.47 10.05 19.85
CA LEU A 24 15.33 9.13 19.12
C LEU A 24 15.54 7.88 19.99
N ASN A 25 14.83 6.81 19.67
CA ASN A 25 15.09 5.49 20.23
C ASN A 25 16.31 4.90 19.53
N THR A 26 17.20 4.25 20.28
CA THR A 26 18.32 3.51 19.68
C THR A 26 17.76 2.47 18.72
N ARG A 27 18.22 2.49 17.47
CA ARG A 27 17.83 1.48 16.47
C ARG A 27 18.19 0.10 17.03
N ALA A 28 17.23 -0.81 17.05
CA ALA A 28 17.48 -2.20 17.41
C ALA A 28 18.62 -2.76 16.56
N THR A 29 19.47 -3.61 17.16
CA THR A 29 20.55 -4.28 16.45
C THR A 29 19.95 -5.13 15.32
N THR A 30 20.41 -4.91 14.08
CA THR A 30 19.98 -5.67 12.91
C THR A 30 20.92 -6.86 12.68
N THR A 31 20.38 -8.06 12.54
CA THR A 31 21.15 -9.25 12.14
C THR A 31 21.33 -9.23 10.62
N ALA A 32 22.59 -9.23 10.16
CA ALA A 32 22.88 -9.37 8.73
C ALA A 32 22.49 -10.78 8.26
N LEU A 33 21.74 -10.85 7.15
CA LEU A 33 21.41 -12.11 6.49
C LEU A 33 22.55 -12.56 5.59
N THR A 34 22.70 -13.87 5.45
CA THR A 34 23.60 -14.49 4.47
C THR A 34 23.04 -14.35 3.05
N THR A 35 23.91 -14.45 2.05
CA THR A 35 23.50 -14.41 0.63
C THR A 35 22.47 -15.50 0.32
N SER A 36 22.64 -16.72 0.83
CA SER A 36 21.68 -17.81 0.61
C SER A 36 20.29 -17.54 1.21
N GLN A 37 20.23 -16.84 2.35
CA GLN A 37 18.95 -16.41 2.93
C GLN A 37 18.27 -15.34 2.06
N ILE A 38 19.04 -14.46 1.42
CA ILE A 38 18.51 -13.45 0.49
C ILE A 38 18.06 -14.12 -0.81
N ASP A 39 18.88 -15.00 -1.38
CA ASP A 39 18.60 -15.68 -2.65
C ASP A 39 17.34 -16.53 -2.58
N ALA A 40 17.02 -17.10 -1.41
CA ALA A 40 15.78 -17.83 -1.17
C ALA A 40 14.51 -16.98 -1.40
N TYR A 41 14.60 -15.65 -1.34
CA TYR A 41 13.48 -14.75 -1.63
C TYR A 41 13.30 -14.42 -3.11
N THR A 42 14.26 -14.77 -3.97
CA THR A 42 14.26 -14.43 -5.40
C THR A 42 12.96 -14.84 -6.11
N PRO A 43 12.39 -16.06 -5.90
CA PRO A 43 11.12 -16.42 -6.54
C PRO A 43 9.96 -15.50 -6.16
N TYR A 44 9.93 -15.00 -4.92
CA TYR A 44 8.89 -14.06 -4.49
C TYR A 44 9.04 -12.69 -5.14
N THR A 45 10.28 -12.26 -5.41
CA THR A 45 10.51 -11.01 -6.14
C THR A 45 10.02 -11.09 -7.58
N TRP A 46 10.20 -12.25 -8.24
CA TRP A 46 9.65 -12.49 -9.57
C TRP A 46 8.12 -12.49 -9.57
N TYR A 47 7.49 -13.13 -8.58
CA TYR A 47 6.03 -13.09 -8.48
C TYR A 47 5.50 -11.67 -8.25
N ALA A 48 6.12 -10.91 -7.34
CA ALA A 48 5.70 -9.55 -7.02
C ALA A 48 5.81 -8.60 -8.23
N SER A 49 6.90 -8.70 -9.00
CA SER A 49 7.12 -7.84 -10.16
C SER A 49 6.15 -8.12 -11.31
N THR A 50 5.64 -9.35 -11.44
CA THR A 50 4.56 -9.64 -12.41
C THR A 50 3.24 -8.94 -12.12
N GLY A 51 3.06 -8.36 -10.92
CA GLY A 51 1.93 -7.49 -10.62
C GLY A 51 1.89 -6.21 -11.47
N TYR A 52 2.99 -5.85 -12.12
CA TYR A 52 3.07 -4.72 -13.06
C TYR A 52 2.87 -5.13 -14.54
N CYS A 53 2.71 -6.43 -14.82
CA CYS A 53 2.40 -6.91 -16.16
C CYS A 53 0.91 -6.78 -16.47
N GLU A 54 0.56 -6.65 -17.75
CA GLU A 54 -0.85 -6.75 -18.17
C GLU A 54 -1.43 -8.12 -17.78
N SER A 55 -2.64 -8.12 -17.21
CA SER A 55 -3.33 -9.34 -16.78
C SER A 55 -3.49 -10.38 -17.90
N SER A 56 -3.64 -9.90 -19.15
CA SER A 56 -3.71 -10.69 -20.39
C SER A 56 -2.46 -11.54 -20.65
N THR A 57 -1.29 -11.05 -20.25
CA THR A 57 0.00 -11.72 -20.42
C THR A 57 0.42 -12.48 -19.17
N THR A 58 0.02 -12.00 -17.99
CA THR A 58 0.27 -12.67 -16.71
C THR A 58 -0.46 -14.00 -16.63
N ILE A 59 -1.71 -14.12 -17.11
CA ILE A 59 -2.45 -15.40 -17.05
C ILE A 59 -1.79 -16.53 -17.84
N ASN A 60 -1.12 -16.17 -18.94
CA ASN A 60 -0.40 -17.11 -19.80
C ASN A 60 1.09 -17.21 -19.43
N TRP A 61 1.50 -16.52 -18.36
CA TRP A 61 2.89 -16.46 -17.87
C TRP A 61 3.90 -16.11 -18.97
N SER A 62 3.56 -15.12 -19.80
CA SER A 62 4.35 -14.72 -20.96
C SER A 62 4.77 -13.25 -20.93
N CYS A 63 4.70 -12.61 -19.76
CA CYS A 63 5.09 -11.22 -19.61
C CYS A 63 6.61 -11.07 -19.43
N GLY A 64 7.13 -9.85 -19.60
CA GLY A 64 8.56 -9.57 -19.37
C GLY A 64 9.49 -9.55 -20.58
N ALA A 65 8.98 -9.79 -21.80
CA ALA A 65 9.78 -9.67 -23.03
C ALA A 65 10.03 -8.21 -23.47
N LEU A 66 9.16 -7.26 -23.09
CA LEU A 66 9.22 -5.85 -23.48
C LEU A 66 9.22 -4.86 -22.30
N ALA A 67 9.02 -5.35 -21.07
CA ALA A 67 9.12 -4.58 -19.85
C ALA A 67 10.45 -4.91 -19.16
N HIS A 68 10.99 -4.02 -18.34
CA HIS A 68 12.19 -4.26 -17.51
C HIS A 68 11.99 -5.33 -16.40
N VAL A 69 11.04 -6.24 -16.60
CA VAL A 69 10.47 -7.21 -15.66
C VAL A 69 10.90 -8.59 -16.18
N ALA A 70 12.04 -9.11 -15.75
CA ALA A 70 12.67 -10.31 -16.33
C ALA A 70 12.10 -11.64 -15.79
N ASP A 71 10.80 -11.70 -15.51
CA ASP A 71 10.36 -12.50 -14.35
C ASP A 71 9.57 -13.77 -14.68
N CYS A 72 8.80 -13.82 -15.78
CA CYS A 72 8.10 -15.05 -16.15
C CYS A 72 9.07 -16.16 -16.59
N GLU A 73 10.07 -15.83 -17.43
CA GLU A 73 11.07 -16.79 -17.90
C GLU A 73 12.02 -17.26 -16.80
N ALA A 74 12.24 -16.45 -15.77
CA ALA A 74 13.07 -16.81 -14.62
C ALA A 74 12.41 -17.88 -13.73
N ASN A 75 11.09 -18.04 -13.82
CA ASN A 75 10.33 -19.06 -13.12
C ASN A 75 9.34 -19.80 -14.04
N PRO A 76 9.84 -20.62 -14.98
CA PRO A 76 9.03 -21.21 -16.05
C PRO A 76 8.06 -22.28 -15.53
N THR A 77 8.20 -22.72 -14.28
CA THR A 77 7.33 -23.75 -13.68
C THR A 77 6.07 -23.18 -13.04
N PHE A 78 6.01 -21.86 -12.84
CA PHE A 78 4.83 -21.22 -12.27
C PHE A 78 3.66 -21.26 -13.26
N LYS A 79 2.47 -21.56 -12.75
CA LYS A 79 1.23 -21.65 -13.52
C LYS A 79 0.17 -20.79 -12.85
N PRO A 80 -0.09 -19.59 -13.38
CA PRO A 80 -1.17 -18.74 -12.93
C PRO A 80 -2.51 -19.49 -13.03
N VAL A 81 -3.33 -19.37 -12.00
CA VAL A 81 -4.71 -19.90 -12.00
C VAL A 81 -5.75 -18.80 -12.17
N ALA A 82 -5.35 -17.55 -11.92
CA ALA A 82 -6.14 -16.34 -12.09
C ALA A 82 -5.20 -15.15 -12.36
N SER A 83 -5.73 -14.15 -13.04
CA SER A 83 -5.07 -12.88 -13.35
C SER A 83 -6.16 -11.85 -13.60
N GLY A 84 -6.02 -10.65 -13.07
CA GLY A 84 -7.04 -9.61 -13.09
C GLY A 84 -6.46 -8.29 -12.60
N GLY A 85 -7.32 -7.39 -12.15
CA GLY A 85 -6.96 -6.02 -11.78
C GLY A 85 -7.34 -5.03 -12.89
N ASP A 86 -7.53 -3.79 -12.48
CA ASP A 86 -7.92 -2.64 -13.30
C ASP A 86 -6.72 -1.78 -13.75
N GLY A 87 -5.49 -2.24 -13.45
CA GLY A 87 -4.26 -1.55 -13.82
C GLY A 87 -3.68 -0.67 -12.72
N ASP A 88 -4.32 -0.63 -11.54
CA ASP A 88 -3.75 -0.03 -10.34
C ASP A 88 -2.71 -0.99 -9.74
N ALA A 89 -1.54 -1.03 -10.38
CA ALA A 89 -0.39 -1.73 -9.83
C ALA A 89 -0.08 -1.17 -8.42
N GLY A 90 0.68 -1.91 -7.60
CA GLY A 90 0.78 -1.69 -6.15
C GLY A 90 1.10 -0.28 -5.62
N THR A 91 1.43 0.70 -6.48
CA THR A 91 1.15 2.14 -6.33
C THR A 91 1.60 2.86 -7.62
N ASP A 92 1.06 4.04 -7.95
CA ASP A 92 1.79 5.05 -8.73
C ASP A 92 2.63 5.87 -7.74
N PRO A 93 3.98 5.84 -7.80
CA PRO A 93 4.83 6.55 -6.84
C PRO A 93 4.67 8.08 -6.88
N SER A 94 4.00 8.63 -7.90
CA SER A 94 3.63 10.06 -7.95
C SER A 94 2.39 10.41 -7.12
N GLU A 95 1.60 9.41 -6.72
CA GLU A 95 0.39 9.53 -5.89
C GLU A 95 0.66 9.16 -4.40
N PHE A 96 1.93 9.03 -3.99
CA PHE A 96 2.29 8.66 -2.61
C PHE A 96 1.97 9.75 -1.56
N LEU A 97 1.81 11.01 -1.99
CA LEU A 97 1.45 12.13 -1.11
C LEU A 97 -0.06 12.20 -0.81
N PRO A 98 -0.99 11.96 -1.75
CA PRO A 98 -2.41 11.86 -1.41
C PRO A 98 -2.75 10.71 -0.46
N ASP A 99 -2.06 9.57 -0.54
CA ASP A 99 -2.34 8.34 0.25
C ASP A 99 -2.20 8.54 1.79
N LEU A 100 -1.29 9.43 2.24
CA LEU A 100 -1.14 9.79 3.67
C LEU A 100 -2.13 10.88 4.15
N THR A 101 -2.71 11.63 3.22
CA THR A 101 -3.79 12.58 3.52
C THR A 101 -5.17 12.00 3.22
N ASP A 102 -5.20 10.76 2.75
CA ASP A 102 -6.41 10.05 2.40
C ASP A 102 -7.21 9.70 3.67
N VAL A 103 -8.52 9.71 3.50
CA VAL A 103 -9.53 9.25 4.45
C VAL A 103 -9.40 7.74 4.66
N ASP A 104 -8.68 7.03 3.79
CA ASP A 104 -8.55 5.57 3.81
C ASP A 104 -7.66 4.97 4.90
N TYR A 105 -7.20 5.77 5.86
CA TYR A 105 -6.43 5.29 7.02
C TYR A 105 -7.26 4.80 8.22
N PHE A 106 -8.58 4.89 8.17
CA PHE A 106 -9.43 4.42 9.25
C PHE A 106 -9.31 2.91 9.45
N LEU A 107 -9.47 2.49 10.70
CA LEU A 107 -9.52 1.09 11.06
C LEU A 107 -10.91 0.52 10.75
N THR A 108 -10.94 -0.61 10.05
CA THR A 108 -12.15 -1.38 9.76
C THR A 108 -11.91 -2.86 10.01
N THR A 109 -12.99 -3.59 10.31
CA THR A 109 -12.94 -5.06 10.40
C THR A 109 -12.89 -5.68 9.02
N LEU A 110 -12.20 -6.82 8.88
CA LEU A 110 -12.19 -7.59 7.62
C LEU A 110 -13.54 -8.26 7.34
N ASP A 111 -13.86 -8.44 6.06
CA ASP A 111 -15.05 -9.19 5.64
C ASP A 111 -14.95 -10.64 6.09
N THR A 112 -15.89 -11.08 6.93
CA THR A 112 -15.88 -12.43 7.52
C THR A 112 -16.14 -13.55 6.51
N THR A 113 -16.66 -13.22 5.32
CA THR A 113 -16.86 -14.14 4.20
C THR A 113 -15.55 -14.44 3.49
N LEU A 114 -14.69 -13.41 3.33
CA LEU A 114 -13.38 -13.54 2.70
C LEU A 114 -12.29 -14.00 3.68
N PHE A 115 -12.41 -13.59 4.95
CA PHE A 115 -11.46 -13.90 6.02
C PHE A 115 -12.13 -14.65 7.19
N PRO A 116 -12.66 -15.86 6.96
CA PRO A 116 -13.35 -16.60 7.98
C PRO A 116 -12.42 -16.93 9.16
N GLY A 117 -12.90 -16.70 10.37
CA GLY A 117 -12.18 -17.02 11.62
C GLY A 117 -11.29 -15.91 12.16
N VAL A 118 -11.18 -14.76 11.49
CA VAL A 118 -10.52 -13.57 12.07
C VAL A 118 -11.44 -12.93 13.11
N SER A 119 -10.89 -12.61 14.29
CA SER A 119 -11.62 -11.92 15.36
C SER A 119 -12.03 -10.52 14.94
N SER A 120 -13.24 -10.08 15.30
CA SER A 120 -13.69 -8.69 15.09
C SER A 120 -12.92 -7.65 15.90
N SER A 121 -12.04 -8.10 16.81
CA SER A 121 -11.09 -7.24 17.52
C SER A 121 -9.85 -6.90 16.69
N ILE A 122 -9.68 -7.48 15.51
CA ILE A 122 -8.61 -7.18 14.58
C ILE A 122 -9.15 -6.23 13.53
N GLU A 123 -8.53 -5.06 13.43
CA GLU A 123 -8.88 -4.03 12.46
C GLU A 123 -7.69 -3.77 11.52
N VAL A 124 -7.99 -3.42 10.27
CA VAL A 124 -7.02 -3.07 9.23
C VAL A 124 -7.34 -1.69 8.67
N HIS A 125 -6.34 -1.06 8.05
CA HIS A 125 -6.52 0.17 7.25
C HIS A 125 -7.61 -0.05 6.19
N ASN A 126 -8.60 0.84 6.11
CA ASN A 126 -9.77 0.59 5.28
C ASN A 126 -9.45 0.55 3.78
N GLY A 127 -8.42 1.27 3.32
CA GLY A 127 -7.90 1.10 1.95
C GLY A 127 -7.40 -0.32 1.65
N PHE A 128 -6.61 -0.92 2.56
CA PHE A 128 -6.14 -2.31 2.39
C PHE A 128 -7.26 -3.33 2.59
N GLY A 129 -8.20 -3.06 3.49
CA GLY A 129 -9.41 -3.87 3.63
C GLY A 129 -10.24 -3.88 2.35
N HIS A 130 -10.38 -2.71 1.70
CA HIS A 130 -11.10 -2.57 0.44
C HIS A 130 -10.41 -3.28 -0.72
N ALA A 131 -9.09 -3.09 -0.89
CA ALA A 131 -8.31 -3.73 -1.95
C ALA A 131 -8.36 -5.26 -1.92
N GLN A 132 -8.61 -5.84 -0.74
CA GLN A 132 -8.77 -7.28 -0.53
C GLN A 132 -10.23 -7.76 -0.60
N SER A 133 -11.19 -6.85 -0.83
CA SER A 133 -12.64 -7.12 -0.82
C SER A 133 -13.31 -7.14 -2.20
N LEU A 134 -12.53 -6.97 -3.27
CA LEU A 134 -12.99 -6.95 -4.66
C LEU A 134 -12.79 -8.28 -5.38
#